data_AF-I7IWH9-F1
#
_entry.id   AF-I7IWH9-F1
#
_cell.length_a   1.000
_cell.length_b   1.000
_cell.length_c   1.000
_cell.angle_alpha   90.00
_cell.angle_beta   90.00
_cell.angle_gamma   90.00
#
_symmetry.space_group_name_H-M   'P 1'
#
loop_
_entity.id
_entity.type
_entity.pdbx_description
1 polymer ?
#
loop_
_entity_poly.entity_id
_entity_poly.type
_entity_poly.pdbx_seq_one_letter_code
_entity_poly.pdbx_strand_id
1 'polypeptide(L)'
;MTTTFPAPAEEASAGAAIFSVLEVSGMPRRYRPAIEAALVEELDEGSQWWVPGADPLRAHWCIQWRRENDGTKCCRETLRAAPEELEALDRRVRAAAREGGFSARVSDIDEADYADWSALSA
;
A
#
# COMPACT_ATOMS: atom_id res chain seq x y z
N MET A 1 -23.35 11.61 -33.08
CA MET A 1 -23.23 10.31 -32.39
C MET A 1 -22.99 10.63 -30.92
N THR A 2 -23.97 10.35 -30.07
CA THR A 2 -23.90 10.66 -28.63
C THR A 2 -23.47 9.39 -27.91
N THR A 3 -22.24 9.37 -27.39
CA THR A 3 -21.80 8.30 -26.48
C THR A 3 -22.28 8.68 -25.08
N THR A 4 -23.27 7.95 -24.58
CA THR A 4 -23.65 7.96 -23.17
C THR A 4 -22.55 7.26 -22.37
N PHE A 5 -21.90 8.00 -21.47
CA PHE A 5 -21.00 7.42 -20.48
C PHE A 5 -21.86 6.62 -19.48
N PRO A 6 -21.65 5.31 -19.30
CA PRO A 6 -22.39 4.57 -18.28
C PRO A 6 -22.01 5.12 -16.90
N ALA A 7 -23.02 5.26 -16.02
CA ALA A 7 -22.80 5.50 -14.61
C ALA A 7 -21.88 4.40 -14.03
N PRO A 8 -20.96 4.72 -13.10
CA PRO A 8 -20.06 3.72 -12.55
C PRO A 8 -20.88 2.60 -11.92
N ALA A 9 -20.54 1.36 -12.25
CA ALA A 9 -21.12 0.17 -11.64
C ALA A 9 -20.81 0.24 -10.14
N GLU A 10 -21.85 0.51 -9.35
CA GLU A 10 -21.79 0.42 -7.90
C GLU A 10 -21.50 -1.03 -7.50
N GLU A 11 -20.47 -1.15 -6.67
CA GLU A 11 -20.30 -2.15 -5.63
C GLU A 11 -19.89 -3.54 -6.11
N ALA A 12 -18.62 -3.63 -6.52
CA ALA A 12 -17.84 -4.82 -6.23
C ALA A 12 -18.01 -5.16 -4.74
N SER A 13 -18.56 -6.35 -4.48
CA SER A 13 -18.77 -6.94 -3.16
C SER A 13 -17.43 -7.05 -2.42
N ALA A 14 -17.06 -5.99 -1.70
CA ALA A 14 -15.85 -5.93 -0.89
C ALA A 14 -16.26 -5.96 0.59
N GLY A 15 -15.66 -6.86 1.36
CA GLY A 15 -15.56 -6.63 2.81
C GLY A 15 -15.04 -5.22 3.03
N ALA A 16 -15.62 -4.49 3.99
CA ALA A 16 -15.32 -3.08 4.19
C ALA A 16 -13.80 -2.84 4.18
N ALA A 17 -13.31 -2.06 3.20
CA ALA A 17 -11.90 -1.84 3.02
C ALA A 17 -11.27 -1.29 4.31
N ILE A 18 -10.21 -1.94 4.78
CA ILE A 18 -9.50 -1.59 6.02
C ILE A 18 -8.21 -0.84 5.71
N PHE A 19 -7.64 -0.19 6.73
CA PHE A 19 -6.34 0.45 6.64
C PHE A 19 -5.23 -0.50 7.10
N SER A 20 -4.14 -0.55 6.33
CA SER A 20 -2.93 -1.31 6.69
C SER A 20 -1.68 -0.52 6.31
N VAL A 21 -0.54 -0.82 6.94
CA VAL A 21 0.77 -0.26 6.57
C VAL A 21 1.59 -1.31 5.85
N LEU A 22 2.09 -0.96 4.66
CA LEU A 22 3.23 -1.63 4.04
C LEU A 22 4.53 -1.06 4.63
N GLU A 23 5.35 -1.91 5.24
CA GLU A 23 6.69 -1.57 5.70
C GLU A 23 7.73 -2.40 4.96
N VAL A 24 8.75 -1.73 4.42
CA VAL A 24 9.92 -2.37 3.77
C VAL A 24 11.19 -1.74 4.33
N SER A 25 12.18 -2.55 4.70
CA SER A 25 13.49 -2.08 5.18
C SER A 25 14.63 -2.98 4.71
N GLY A 26 15.82 -2.42 4.49
CA GLY A 26 17.00 -3.16 4.08
C GLY A 26 16.92 -3.74 2.66
N MET A 27 15.99 -3.29 1.82
CA MET A 27 15.71 -3.93 0.53
C MET A 27 16.80 -3.61 -0.51
N PRO A 28 17.47 -4.61 -1.11
CA PRO A 28 18.38 -4.37 -2.22
C PRO A 28 17.62 -3.81 -3.43
N ARG A 29 18.23 -2.88 -4.17
CA ARG A 29 17.59 -2.16 -5.29
C ARG A 29 16.93 -3.08 -6.34
N ARG A 30 17.46 -4.30 -6.54
CA ARG A 30 16.94 -5.28 -7.51
C ARG A 30 15.57 -5.85 -7.15
N TYR A 31 15.13 -5.78 -5.88
CA TYR A 31 13.83 -6.29 -5.43
C TYR A 31 12.70 -5.26 -5.51
N ARG A 32 13.02 -3.99 -5.79
CA ARG A 32 12.00 -2.96 -5.99
C ARG A 32 10.92 -3.36 -7.01
N PRO A 33 11.26 -3.88 -8.22
CA PRO A 33 10.24 -4.30 -9.19
C PRO A 33 9.34 -5.42 -8.67
N ALA A 34 9.85 -6.32 -7.83
CA ALA A 34 9.06 -7.42 -7.28
C ALA A 34 8.01 -6.91 -6.28
N ILE A 35 8.37 -5.92 -5.45
CA ILE A 35 7.40 -5.28 -4.54
C ILE A 35 6.39 -4.46 -5.33
N GLU A 36 6.82 -3.70 -6.32
CA GLU A 36 5.92 -2.92 -7.19
C GLU A 36 4.95 -3.83 -7.97
N ALA A 37 5.41 -4.98 -8.47
CA ALA A 37 4.55 -5.96 -9.11
C ALA A 37 3.52 -6.55 -8.14
N ALA A 38 3.92 -6.93 -6.91
CA ALA A 38 2.99 -7.43 -5.91
C ALA A 38 1.84 -6.46 -5.62
N LEU A 39 2.10 -5.15 -5.63
CA LEU A 39 1.08 -4.14 -5.39
C LEU A 39 0.09 -3.99 -6.55
N VAL A 40 0.56 -4.19 -7.78
CA VAL A 40 -0.29 -4.12 -8.98
C VAL A 40 -1.09 -5.41 -9.15
N GLU A 41 -0.51 -6.55 -8.77
CA GLU A 41 -1.13 -7.87 -8.95
C GLU A 41 -2.17 -8.20 -7.88
N GLU A 42 -1.99 -7.72 -6.65
CA GLU A 42 -2.83 -8.11 -5.51
C GLU A 42 -3.85 -7.04 -5.10
N LEU A 43 -3.76 -5.79 -5.61
CA LEU A 43 -4.70 -4.71 -5.29
C LEU A 43 -5.56 -4.35 -6.51
N ASP A 44 -6.88 -4.38 -6.35
CA ASP A 44 -7.83 -3.97 -7.39
C ASP A 44 -7.90 -2.45 -7.58
N GLU A 45 -8.55 -2.01 -8.67
CA GLU A 45 -8.78 -0.57 -8.98
C GLU A 45 -9.50 0.21 -7.88
N GLY A 46 -10.24 -0.49 -7.00
CA GLY A 46 -10.91 0.09 -5.83
C GLY A 46 -9.99 0.35 -4.63
N SER A 47 -8.78 -0.22 -4.64
CA SER A 47 -7.78 -0.03 -3.61
C SER A 47 -7.17 1.37 -3.66
N GLN A 48 -7.08 2.02 -2.50
CA GLN A 48 -6.63 3.40 -2.39
C GLN A 48 -5.30 3.48 -1.65
N TRP A 49 -4.38 4.26 -2.22
CA TRP A 49 -3.09 4.64 -1.64
C TRP A 49 -3.17 5.94 -0.82
N TRP A 50 -4.40 6.39 -0.55
CA TRP A 50 -4.68 7.70 0.03
C TRP A 50 -5.12 7.58 1.49
N VAL A 51 -4.59 8.52 2.26
CA VAL A 51 -4.85 8.71 3.66
C VAL A 51 -5.92 9.82 3.80
N PRO A 52 -7.07 9.58 4.46
CA PRO A 52 -8.08 10.62 4.65
C PRO A 52 -7.52 11.90 5.28
N GLY A 53 -7.69 13.02 4.58
CA GLY A 53 -7.14 14.32 4.98
C GLY A 53 -5.72 14.63 4.47
N ALA A 54 -5.09 13.71 3.73
CA ALA A 54 -3.82 14.00 3.09
C ALA A 54 -3.98 15.06 1.99
N ASP A 55 -3.08 16.04 2.02
CA ASP A 55 -2.98 17.10 1.02
C ASP A 55 -2.88 16.46 -0.38
N PRO A 56 -3.81 16.74 -1.31
CA PRO A 56 -3.79 16.18 -2.66
C PRO A 56 -2.53 16.57 -3.45
N LEU A 57 -1.83 17.66 -3.08
CA LEU A 57 -0.53 18.03 -3.65
C LEU A 57 0.64 17.18 -3.11
N ARG A 58 0.40 16.45 -2.01
CA ARG A 58 1.31 15.45 -1.42
C ARG A 58 0.81 14.02 -1.62
N ALA A 59 -0.34 13.82 -2.27
CA ALA A 59 -0.80 12.50 -2.66
C ALA A 59 0.21 11.90 -3.64
N HIS A 60 0.68 10.71 -3.33
CA HIS A 60 1.69 10.03 -4.14
C HIS A 60 1.05 8.85 -4.86
N TRP A 61 1.13 8.84 -6.19
CA TRP A 61 0.65 7.73 -7.03
C TRP A 61 1.57 6.51 -7.00
N CYS A 62 2.73 6.62 -6.35
CA CYS A 62 3.74 5.56 -6.27
C CYS A 62 4.38 5.56 -4.88
N ILE A 63 4.89 4.38 -4.47
CA ILE A 63 5.70 4.24 -3.26
C ILE A 63 6.84 5.27 -3.24
N GLN A 64 6.98 5.95 -2.10
CA GLN A 64 8.10 6.83 -1.83
C GLN A 64 9.29 6.05 -1.29
N TRP A 65 10.06 5.44 -2.20
CA TRP A 65 11.28 4.71 -1.85
C TRP A 65 12.38 5.63 -1.30
N ARG A 66 12.68 5.51 -0.01
CA ARG A 66 13.84 6.16 0.61
C ARG A 66 15.08 5.28 0.51
N ARG A 67 16.24 5.91 0.53
CA ARG A 67 17.55 5.23 0.54
C ARG A 67 18.08 5.23 1.97
N GLU A 68 18.52 4.08 2.47
CA GLU A 68 19.18 3.95 3.76
C GLU A 68 20.70 4.18 3.63
N ASN A 69 21.38 4.34 4.76
CA ASN A 69 22.81 4.67 4.80
C ASN A 69 23.70 3.61 4.13
N ASP A 70 23.30 2.35 4.17
CA ASP A 70 23.96 1.23 3.52
C ASP A 70 23.63 1.10 2.01
N GLY A 71 22.79 2.01 1.49
CA GLY A 71 22.38 2.07 0.10
C GLY A 71 21.18 1.21 -0.26
N THR A 72 20.60 0.48 0.71
CA THR A 72 19.35 -0.25 0.53
C THR A 72 18.14 0.69 0.46
N LYS A 73 16.97 0.13 0.19
CA LYS A 73 15.70 0.84 0.05
C LYS A 73 14.76 0.50 1.19
N CYS A 74 14.05 1.52 1.65
CA CYS A 74 12.98 1.38 2.62
C CYS A 74 11.77 2.22 2.22
N CYS A 75 10.59 1.83 2.70
CA CYS A 75 9.38 2.61 2.63
C CYS A 75 8.46 2.27 3.80
N ARG A 76 7.52 3.18 4.06
CA ARG A 76 6.40 2.96 4.98
C ARG A 76 5.21 3.69 4.39
N GLU A 77 4.24 2.93 3.89
CA GLU A 77 3.11 3.43 3.11
C GLU A 77 1.80 2.93 3.70
N THR A 78 0.77 3.77 3.70
CA THR A 78 -0.58 3.38 4.13
C THR A 78 -1.39 2.91 2.93
N LEU A 79 -2.07 1.79 3.08
CA LEU A 79 -2.91 1.16 2.08
C LEU A 79 -4.34 1.07 2.60
N ARG A 80 -5.31 1.18 1.69
CA ARG A 80 -6.71 0.90 1.97
C ARG A 80 -7.26 -0.06 0.91
N ALA A 81 -7.57 -1.28 1.31
CA ALA A 81 -8.01 -2.36 0.43
C ALA A 81 -8.85 -3.37 1.20
N ALA A 82 -9.43 -4.36 0.50
CA ALA A 82 -10.12 -5.47 1.15
C ALA A 82 -9.12 -6.32 1.98
N PRO A 83 -9.54 -6.91 3.11
CA PRO A 83 -8.66 -7.73 3.94
C PRO A 83 -7.96 -8.86 3.17
N GLU A 84 -8.67 -9.48 2.21
CA GLU A 84 -8.15 -10.59 1.41
C GLU A 84 -7.03 -10.14 0.46
N GLU A 85 -7.16 -8.95 -0.14
CA GLU A 85 -6.13 -8.32 -0.99
C GLU A 85 -4.86 -8.01 -0.17
N LEU A 86 -5.05 -7.47 1.04
CA LEU A 86 -3.96 -7.12 1.95
C LEU A 86 -3.22 -8.35 2.46
N GLU A 87 -3.93 -9.44 2.75
CA GLU A 87 -3.33 -10.71 3.14
C GLU A 87 -2.53 -11.33 1.97
N ALA A 88 -3.07 -11.29 0.76
CA ALA A 88 -2.38 -11.77 -0.44
C ALA A 88 -1.10 -10.96 -0.72
N LEU A 89 -1.20 -9.63 -0.60
CA LEU A 89 -0.06 -8.72 -0.68
C LEU A 89 1.00 -9.03 0.39
N ASP A 90 0.62 -9.16 1.66
CA ASP A 90 1.54 -9.50 2.76
C ASP A 90 2.31 -10.79 2.44
N ARG A 91 1.59 -11.81 1.98
CA ARG A 91 2.18 -13.11 1.63
C ARG A 91 3.22 -12.96 0.53
N ARG A 92 2.93 -12.18 -0.51
CA ARG A 92 3.81 -12.00 -1.68
C ARG A 92 5.03 -11.14 -1.35
N VAL A 93 4.88 -10.05 -0.60
CA VAL A 93 6.03 -9.22 -0.19
C VAL A 93 6.93 -9.95 0.81
N ARG A 94 6.38 -10.77 1.71
CA ARG A 94 7.17 -11.63 2.61
C ARG A 94 7.94 -12.71 1.87
N ALA A 95 7.38 -13.27 0.80
CA ALA A 95 8.10 -14.24 -0.04
C ALA A 95 9.33 -13.57 -0.69
N ALA A 96 9.15 -12.40 -1.31
CA ALA A 96 10.24 -11.63 -1.87
C ALA A 96 11.30 -11.23 -0.82
N ALA A 97 10.86 -10.83 0.38
CA ALA A 97 11.72 -10.47 1.50
C ALA A 97 12.62 -11.63 1.96
N ARG A 98 12.04 -12.83 2.08
CA ARG A 98 12.79 -14.05 2.44
C ARG A 98 13.83 -14.40 1.39
N GLU A 99 13.48 -14.33 0.11
CA GLU A 99 14.41 -14.59 -1.00
C GLU A 99 15.53 -13.55 -1.09
N GLY A 100 15.22 -12.29 -0.77
CA GLY A 100 16.15 -11.18 -0.87
C GLY A 100 16.94 -10.84 0.39
N GLY A 101 16.65 -11.49 1.51
CA GLY A 101 17.30 -11.22 2.80
C GLY A 101 17.00 -9.83 3.36
N PHE A 102 15.79 -9.30 3.12
CA PHE A 102 15.32 -8.02 3.64
C PHE A 102 14.02 -8.18 4.46
N SER A 103 13.46 -7.09 4.98
CA SER A 103 12.17 -7.12 5.68
C SER A 103 11.10 -6.47 4.82
N ALA A 104 9.97 -7.15 4.65
CA ALA A 104 8.74 -6.57 4.15
C ALA A 104 7.54 -7.23 4.83
N ARG A 105 6.53 -6.41 5.15
CA ARG A 105 5.25 -6.87 5.70
C ARG A 105 4.15 -5.86 5.42
N VAL A 106 2.91 -6.34 5.42
CA VAL A 106 1.71 -5.54 5.59
C VAL A 106 1.17 -5.81 6.99
N SER A 107 0.69 -4.78 7.68
CA SER A 107 0.15 -4.90 9.03
C SER A 107 -1.07 -4.01 9.16
N ASP A 108 -2.16 -4.58 9.64
CA ASP A 108 -3.42 -3.85 9.84
C ASP A 108 -3.24 -2.76 10.88
N ILE A 109 -3.88 -1.63 10.64
CA ILE A 109 -3.98 -0.53 11.58
C ILE A 109 -5.41 -0.52 12.05
N ASP A 110 -5.63 -0.55 13.36
CA ASP A 110 -6.94 -0.24 13.89
C ASP A 110 -7.24 1.25 13.63
N GLU A 111 -8.48 1.61 13.30
CA GLU A 111 -8.86 3.01 13.05
C GLU A 111 -8.54 3.91 14.27
N ALA A 112 -8.52 3.33 15.48
CA ALA A 112 -8.09 4.00 16.71
C ALA A 112 -6.58 4.33 16.74
N ASP A 113 -5.72 3.46 16.21
CA ASP A 113 -4.27 3.69 16.12
C ASP A 113 -3.92 4.78 15.08
N TYR A 114 -4.74 4.93 14.03
CA TYR A 114 -4.58 5.97 13.02
C TYR A 114 -4.96 7.38 13.56
N ALA A 115 -6.02 7.47 14.37
CA ALA A 115 -6.44 8.74 14.98
C ALA A 115 -5.42 9.27 16.01
N ASP A 116 -4.81 8.39 16.80
CA ASP A 116 -3.76 8.74 17.77
C ASP A 116 -2.48 9.22 17.05
N TRP A 117 -2.13 8.60 15.92
CA TRP A 117 -0.95 8.96 15.13
C TRP A 117 -1.08 10.30 14.39
N SER A 118 -2.28 10.63 13.87
CA SER A 118 -2.56 11.91 13.22
C SER A 118 -2.43 13.10 14.20
N ALA A 119 -2.84 12.90 15.45
CA ALA A 119 -2.75 13.93 16.51
C ALA A 119 -1.30 14.23 16.95
N LEU A 120 -0.38 13.27 16.80
CA LEU A 120 1.05 13.43 17.16
C LEU A 120 1.90 14.05 16.04
N SER A 121 1.33 14.24 14.85
CA SER A 121 2.03 14.72 13.65
C SER A 121 1.70 16.18 13.28
N ALA A 122 0.93 16.89 14.11
CA ALA A 122 0.49 18.28 13.93
C ALA A 122 1.42 19.30 14.62
#